data_AF-A0A968Q4P3-F1
#
_entry.id   AF-A0A968Q4P3-F1
#
_cell.length_a   1.000
_cell.length_b   1.000
_cell.length_c   1.000
_cell.angle_alpha   90.00
_cell.angle_beta   90.00
_cell.angle_gamma   90.00
#
_symmetry.space_group_name_H-M   'P 1'
#
loop_
_entity.id
_entity.type
_entity.pdbx_description
1 polymer ?
#
loop_
_entity_poly.entity_id
_entity_poly.type
_entity_poly.pdbx_seq_one_letter_code
_entity_poly.pdbx_strand_id
1 'polypeptide(L)' 'MEGEAVKQLQQRLQSLGLYSGPVDGLFGSQTEAAVRQVQRINNLTVDGIVGPATWAVLR' A
#
# COMPACT_ATOMS: atom_id res chain seq x y z
N MET A 1 5.51 10.57 -2.79
CA MET A 1 6.63 9.91 -2.07
C MET A 1 7.26 8.92 -3.01
N GLU A 2 8.57 8.77 -2.98
CA GLU A 2 9.28 7.81 -3.80
C GLU A 2 10.38 7.12 -3.00
N GLY A 3 10.71 5.87 -3.37
CA GLY A 3 11.84 5.14 -2.79
C GLY A 3 11.57 3.68 -2.48
N GLU A 4 12.55 3.05 -1.83
CA GLU A 4 12.56 1.60 -1.57
C GLU A 4 11.38 1.12 -0.72
N ALA A 5 10.95 1.92 0.25
CA ALA A 5 9.76 1.61 1.06
C ALA A 5 8.48 1.53 0.21
N VAL A 6 8.35 2.37 -0.83
CA VAL A 6 7.19 2.33 -1.74
C VAL A 6 7.26 1.09 -2.63
N LYS A 7 8.45 0.66 -3.07
CA LYS A 7 8.61 -0.60 -3.81
C LYS A 7 8.20 -1.80 -2.97
N GLN A 8 8.68 -1.87 -1.73
CA GLN A 8 8.30 -2.94 -0.80
C GLN A 8 6.79 -2.96 -0.56
N LEU A 9 6.17 -1.79 -0.39
CA LEU A 9 4.73 -1.65 -0.27
C LEU A 9 4.01 -2.19 -1.52
N GLN A 10 4.41 -1.75 -2.72
CA GLN A 10 3.82 -2.17 -4.00
C GLN A 10 3.94 -3.69 -4.20
N GLN A 11 5.09 -4.28 -3.89
CA GLN A 11 5.29 -5.74 -3.93
C GLN A 11 4.33 -6.47 -3.00
N ARG A 12 4.15 -5.95 -1.78
CA ARG A 12 3.25 -6.56 -0.79
C ARG A 12 1.80 -6.45 -1.22
N LEU A 13 1.39 -5.28 -1.70
CA LEU A 13 0.04 -5.07 -2.23
C LEU A 13 -0.24 -5.95 -3.46
N GLN A 14 0.76 -6.18 -4.33
CA GLN A 14 0.66 -7.14 -5.43
C GLN A 14 0.45 -8.57 -4.92
N SER A 15 1.23 -9.01 -3.92
CA SER A 15 1.10 -10.35 -3.34
C SER A 15 -0.27 -10.62 -2.72
N LEU A 16 -0.95 -9.56 -2.25
CA LEU A 16 -2.31 -9.61 -1.71
C LEU A 16 -3.40 -9.49 -2.80
N GLY A 17 -3.03 -9.31 -4.07
CA GLY A 17 -3.96 -9.09 -5.17
C GLY A 17 -4.67 -7.73 -5.13
N LEU A 18 -4.15 -6.77 -4.36
CA LEU A 18 -4.75 -5.44 -4.15
C LEU A 18 -4.12 -4.35 -5.01
N TYR A 19 -3.03 -4.67 -5.72
CA TYR A 19 -2.32 -3.75 -6.60
C TYR A 19 -1.86 -4.48 -7.86
N SER A 20 -2.12 -3.88 -9.02
CA SER A 20 -1.74 -4.42 -10.34
C SER A 20 -0.86 -3.46 -11.15
N GLY A 21 -0.43 -2.35 -10.53
CA GLY A 21 0.47 -1.38 -11.16
C GLY A 21 1.94 -1.77 -11.06
N PRO A 22 2.84 -0.97 -11.67
CA PRO A 22 4.29 -1.23 -11.64
C PRO A 22 4.90 -1.07 -10.24
N VAL A 23 5.92 -1.86 -9.92
CA VAL A 23 6.75 -1.67 -8.71
C VAL A 23 7.89 -0.69 -9.02
N ASP A 24 7.52 0.54 -9.30
CA ASP A 24 8.43 1.62 -9.68
C ASP A 24 8.97 2.40 -8.47
N GLY A 25 8.37 2.21 -7.29
CA GLY A 25 8.68 2.98 -6.09
C GLY A 25 8.02 4.35 -6.07
N LEU A 26 7.03 4.62 -6.94
CA LEU A 26 6.28 5.86 -6.98
C LEU A 26 4.94 5.70 -6.26
N PHE A 27 4.72 6.56 -5.26
CA PHE A 27 3.44 6.59 -4.57
C PHE A 27 2.44 7.42 -5.37
N GLY A 28 1.84 6.80 -6.38
CA GLY A 28 0.79 7.37 -7.22
C GLY A 28 -0.62 6.93 -6.80
N SER A 29 -1.62 7.36 -7.58
CA SER A 29 -3.05 7.11 -7.31
C SER A 29 -3.41 5.63 -7.19
N GLN A 30 -2.78 4.76 -8.00
CA GLN A 30 -3.01 3.32 -7.91
C GLN A 30 -2.48 2.73 -6.59
N THR A 31 -1.31 3.18 -6.14
CA THR A 31 -0.72 2.75 -4.87
C THR A 31 -1.58 3.24 -3.70
N GLU A 32 -2.04 4.49 -3.74
CA GLU A 32 -2.95 5.05 -2.73
C GLU A 32 -4.27 4.28 -2.65
N ALA A 33 -4.88 3.96 -3.80
CA ALA A 33 -6.13 3.20 -3.85
C ALA A 33 -5.96 1.81 -3.19
N ALA A 34 -4.85 1.13 -3.48
CA ALA A 34 -4.52 -0.15 -2.88
C ALA A 34 -4.28 -0.04 -1.36
N VAL A 35 -3.61 1.02 -0.89
CA VAL A 35 -3.44 1.31 0.54
C VAL A 35 -4.79 1.53 1.23
N ARG A 36 -5.67 2.35 0.64
CA ARG A 36 -7.01 2.58 1.18
C ARG A 36 -7.83 1.30 1.25
N GLN A 37 -7.66 0.39 0.29
CA GLN A 37 -8.30 -0.92 0.31
C GLN A 37 -7.77 -1.80 1.46
N VAL A 38 -6.45 -1.84 1.66
CA VAL A 38 -5.84 -2.54 2.81
C VAL A 38 -6.37 -1.99 4.14
N GLN A 39 -6.45 -0.67 4.27
CA GLN A 39 -6.99 -0.03 5.47
C GLN A 39 -8.44 -0.44 5.71
N ARG A 40 -9.27 -0.44 4.65
CA ARG A 40 -10.69 -0.81 4.72
C ARG A 40 -10.88 -2.27 5.15
N ILE A 41 -10.17 -3.23 4.54
CA ILE A 41 -10.36 -4.66 4.85
C ILE A 41 -9.83 -5.04 6.24
N ASN A 42 -8.91 -4.24 6.80
CA ASN A 42 -8.33 -4.47 8.13
C ASN A 42 -8.93 -3.57 9.22
N ASN A 43 -10.05 -2.88 8.96
CA ASN A 43 -10.69 -1.95 9.90
C ASN A 43 -9.74 -0.87 10.47
N LEU A 44 -8.81 -0.38 9.65
CA LEU A 44 -7.96 0.76 9.98
C LEU A 44 -8.61 2.08 9.52
N THR A 45 -8.11 3.20 10.02
CA THR A 45 -8.43 4.53 9.46
C THR A 45 -8.07 4.57 7.98
N VAL A 46 -9.04 4.87 7.11
CA VAL A 46 -8.87 4.91 5.65
C VAL A 46 -8.40 6.29 5.18
N ASP A 47 -7.17 6.66 5.57
CA ASP A 47 -6.57 7.96 5.24
C ASP A 47 -5.67 7.91 3.98
N GLY A 48 -5.33 6.72 3.49
CA GLY A 48 -4.39 6.52 2.38
C GLY A 48 -2.91 6.69 2.77
N ILE A 49 -2.62 6.87 4.06
CA ILE A 49 -1.28 7.08 4.60
C ILE A 49 -0.70 5.76 5.10
N VAL A 50 0.55 5.48 4.72
CA VAL A 50 1.24 4.25 5.10
C VAL A 50 1.99 4.45 6.42
N GLY A 51 1.23 4.40 7.52
CA GLY A 51 1.78 4.42 8.88
C GLY A 51 2.13 3.02 9.42
N PRO A 52 2.62 2.94 10.67
CA PRO A 52 2.96 1.67 11.32
C PRO A 52 1.80 0.66 11.35
N ALA A 53 0.55 1.13 11.52
CA ALA A 53 -0.63 0.26 11.49
C ALA A 53 -0.87 -0.38 10.12
N THR A 54 -0.70 0.39 9.04
CA THR A 54 -0.78 -0.11 7.66
C THR A 54 0.34 -1.14 7.40
N TRP A 55 1.57 -0.87 7.83
CA TRP A 55 2.67 -1.83 7.72
C TRP A 55 2.44 -3.10 8.56
N ALA A 56 1.83 -2.97 9.73
CA ALA A 56 1.53 -4.10 10.62
C ALA A 56 0.47 -5.06 10.07
N VAL A 57 -0.29 -4.70 9.04
CA VAL A 57 -1.21 -5.63 8.36
C VAL A 57 -0.65 -6.18 7.04
N LEU A 58 0.50 -5.65 6.61
CA LEU A 58 1.22 -6.02 5.40
C LEU A 58 2.39 -6.99 5.68
N ARG A 59 2.54 -7.49 6.91
CA ARG A 59 3.64 -8.41 7.30
C ARG A 59 3.53 -9.79 6.67
#